data_AF-A0A1V6AM62-F1
#
_entry.id   AF-A0A1V6AM62-F1
#
_cell.length_a   1.000
_cell.length_b   1.000
_cell.length_c   1.000
_cell.angle_alpha   90.00
_cell.angle_beta   90.00
_cell.angle_gamma   90.00
#
_symmetry.space_group_name_H-M   'P 1'
#
loop_
_entity.id
_entity.type
_entity.pdbx_description
1 polymer ?
#
loop_
_entity_poly.entity_id
_entity_poly.type
_entity_poly.pdbx_seq_one_letter_code
_entity_poly.pdbx_strand_id
1 'polypeptide(L)'
;MMADRTPKKISDIQVGDYIASCDDSCTVIIDIFKGYDKKILTIITEKGRMLQVSMGTSFDNYDHTIMLKKLKAGQQLTTIDGKDTIIQCKIEDYNDDVYCFATSNDKHVITNDFVIK
;
A
#
# COMPACT_ATOMS: atom_id res chain seq x y z
N MET A 1 1.33 -7.31 4.26
CA MET A 1 1.17 -8.28 5.36
C MET A 1 1.22 -9.67 4.75
N MET A 2 1.98 -10.58 5.34
CA MET A 2 2.08 -11.97 4.84
C MET A 2 0.80 -12.74 5.16
N ALA A 3 0.58 -13.89 4.50
CA ALA A 3 -0.62 -14.70 4.71
C ALA A 3 -0.81 -15.20 6.15
N ASP A 4 0.29 -15.34 6.91
CA ASP A 4 0.29 -15.68 8.34
C ASP A 4 0.04 -14.48 9.27
N ARG A 5 -0.29 -13.31 8.70
CA ARG A 5 -0.49 -12.01 9.38
C ARG A 5 0.76 -11.42 10.01
N THR A 6 1.95 -11.91 9.67
CA THR A 6 3.20 -11.29 10.09
C THR A 6 3.58 -10.12 9.17
N PRO A 7 4.22 -9.06 9.70
CA PRO A 7 4.78 -8.01 8.88
C PRO A 7 6.07 -8.47 8.21
N LYS A 8 6.23 -8.15 6.93
CA LYS A 8 7.46 -8.35 6.16
C LYS A 8 7.71 -7.10 5.32
N LYS A 9 8.96 -6.65 5.25
CA LYS A 9 9.32 -5.50 4.41
C LYS A 9 9.14 -5.88 2.95
N ILE A 10 8.67 -4.94 2.14
CA ILE A 10 8.45 -5.18 0.70
C ILE A 10 9.74 -5.56 -0.04
N SER A 11 10.90 -5.07 0.42
CA SER A 11 12.22 -5.45 -0.11
C SER A 11 12.58 -6.91 0.10
N ASP A 12 11.94 -7.57 1.07
CA ASP A 12 12.25 -8.95 1.49
C ASP A 12 11.20 -9.95 0.96
N ILE A 13 10.14 -9.45 0.31
CA ILE A 13 9.11 -10.27 -0.35
C ILE A 13 9.71 -10.89 -1.61
N GLN A 14 9.35 -12.13 -1.88
CA GLN A 14 9.83 -12.89 -3.05
C GLN A 14 8.67 -13.39 -3.90
N VAL A 15 8.93 -13.62 -5.19
CA VAL A 15 7.99 -14.33 -6.07
C VAL A 15 7.73 -15.72 -5.48
N GLY A 16 6.45 -16.09 -5.39
CA GLY A 16 5.97 -17.30 -4.71
C GLY A 16 5.55 -17.09 -3.26
N ASP A 17 5.85 -15.95 -2.64
CA ASP A 17 5.34 -15.63 -1.31
C ASP A 17 3.82 -15.47 -1.33
N TYR A 18 3.17 -15.88 -0.23
CA TYR A 18 1.74 -15.68 -0.02
C TYR A 18 1.51 -14.44 0.87
N ILE A 19 0.64 -13.54 0.41
CA ILE A 19 0.26 -12.33 1.14
C ILE A 19 -1.23 -12.34 1.51
N ALA A 20 -1.55 -11.70 2.62
CA ALA A 20 -2.92 -11.62 3.12
C ALA A 20 -3.76 -10.66 2.27
N SER A 21 -4.96 -11.11 1.93
CA SER A 21 -6.02 -10.28 1.38
C SER A 21 -6.95 -9.80 2.48
N CYS A 22 -7.70 -8.74 2.21
CA CYS A 22 -8.67 -8.14 3.13
C CYS A 22 -9.85 -9.04 3.53
N ASP A 23 -10.14 -10.08 2.73
CA ASP A 23 -11.27 -11.00 2.83
C ASP A 23 -10.89 -12.28 3.61
N ASP A 24 -9.86 -12.21 4.46
CA ASP A 24 -9.23 -13.32 5.17
C ASP A 24 -8.63 -14.43 4.30
N SER A 25 -8.60 -14.25 2.97
CA SER A 25 -7.92 -15.15 2.06
C SER A 25 -6.46 -14.74 1.80
N CYS A 26 -5.78 -15.44 0.89
CA CYS A 26 -4.46 -15.07 0.44
C CYS A 26 -4.34 -15.06 -1.09
N THR A 27 -3.29 -14.40 -1.57
CA THR A 27 -2.88 -14.38 -2.98
C THR A 27 -1.36 -14.55 -3.07
N VAL A 28 -0.87 -15.03 -4.21
CA VAL A 28 0.56 -15.32 -4.43
C VAL A 28 1.21 -14.19 -5.20
N ILE A 29 2.41 -13.79 -4.80
CA ILE A 29 3.25 -12.88 -5.57
C ILE A 29 3.76 -13.60 -6.83
N ILE A 30 3.42 -13.08 -8.00
CA ILE A 30 3.84 -13.66 -9.30
C ILE A 30 4.94 -12.88 -9.98
N ASP A 31 5.11 -11.60 -9.64
CA ASP A 31 6.17 -10.75 -10.17
C ASP A 31 6.49 -9.61 -9.20
N ILE A 32 7.72 -9.10 -9.25
CA ILE A 32 8.20 -7.99 -8.43
C ILE A 32 8.94 -7.00 -9.32
N PHE A 33 8.44 -5.78 -9.35
CA PHE A 33 9.03 -4.65 -10.05
C PHE A 33 9.80 -3.78 -9.05
N LYS A 34 11.05 -3.52 -9.39
CA LYS A 34 11.91 -2.61 -8.64
C LYS A 34 12.15 -1.36 -9.47
N GLY A 35 11.97 -0.21 -8.85
CA GLY A 35 12.25 1.10 -9.43
C GLY A 35 13.05 1.96 -8.46
N TYR A 36 13.39 3.17 -8.90
CA TYR A 36 14.08 4.16 -8.08
C TYR A 36 13.30 5.47 -8.13
N ASP A 37 12.99 6.04 -6.97
CA ASP A 37 12.27 7.30 -6.87
C ASP A 37 13.05 8.34 -6.07
N LYS A 38 13.16 9.54 -6.64
CA LYS A 38 13.75 10.69 -5.94
C LYS A 38 12.83 11.26 -4.88
N LYS A 39 11.51 11.08 -5.05
CA LYS A 39 10.48 11.62 -4.17
C LYS A 39 9.35 10.62 -3.98
N ILE A 40 8.84 10.58 -2.76
CA ILE A 40 7.67 9.78 -2.39
C ILE A 40 6.60 10.66 -1.77
N LEU A 41 5.40 10.13 -1.68
CA LEU A 41 4.33 10.68 -0.86
C LEU A 41 4.27 9.91 0.46
N THR A 42 4.37 10.61 1.57
CA THR A 42 4.08 10.10 2.91
C THR A 42 2.67 10.54 3.31
N ILE A 43 1.84 9.57 3.68
CA ILE A 43 0.46 9.75 4.16
C ILE A 43 0.43 9.37 5.63
N ILE A 44 -0.17 10.21 6.48
CA ILE A 44 -0.39 9.94 7.90
C ILE A 44 -1.88 10.10 8.22
N THR A 45 -2.44 9.18 8.99
CA THR A 45 -3.85 9.18 9.41
C THR A 45 -4.05 9.58 10.87
N GLU A 46 -5.30 9.86 11.25
CA GLU A 46 -5.69 10.19 12.64
C GLU A 46 -5.32 9.10 13.64
N LYS A 47 -5.44 7.83 13.25
CA LYS A 47 -5.03 6.69 14.11
C LYS A 47 -3.52 6.44 14.09
N GLY A 48 -2.72 7.33 13.48
CA GLY A 48 -1.26 7.26 13.47
C GLY A 48 -0.67 6.28 12.45
N ARG A 49 -1.46 5.79 11.50
CA ARG A 49 -0.94 4.93 10.43
C ARG A 49 -0.15 5.74 9.44
N MET A 50 0.83 5.09 8.82
CA MET A 50 1.71 5.72 7.85
C MET A 50 1.89 4.84 6.62
N LEU A 51 1.78 5.48 5.45
CA LEU A 51 2.01 4.85 4.15
C LEU A 51 2.94 5.72 3.32
N GLN A 52 3.99 5.11 2.79
CA GLN A 52 4.98 5.73 1.92
C GLN A 52 4.91 5.07 0.55
N VAL A 53 4.68 5.88 -0.48
CA VAL A 53 4.34 5.39 -1.82
C VAL A 53 4.98 6.24 -2.91
N SER A 54 5.25 5.60 -4.04
CA SER A 54 5.63 6.32 -5.25
C SER A 54 4.53 7.30 -5.67
N MET A 55 4.93 8.47 -6.17
CA MET A 55 4.02 9.50 -6.67
C MET A 55 3.22 9.04 -7.90
N GLY A 56 3.69 8.00 -8.60
CA GLY A 56 3.01 7.40 -9.76
C GLY A 56 1.91 6.41 -9.37
N THR A 57 1.85 5.99 -8.11
CA THR A 57 0.96 4.93 -7.66
C THR A 57 -0.49 5.41 -7.55
N SER A 58 -1.41 4.56 -8.00
CA SER A 58 -2.84 4.63 -7.72
C SER A 58 -3.24 3.40 -6.91
N PHE A 59 -4.19 3.54 -6.01
CA PHE A 59 -4.82 2.39 -5.37
C PHE A 59 -6.31 2.38 -5.63
N ASP A 60 -6.86 1.19 -5.83
CA ASP A 60 -8.30 0.97 -5.74
C ASP A 60 -8.70 0.83 -4.27
N ASN A 61 -9.64 1.68 -3.85
CA ASN A 61 -10.17 1.71 -2.49
C ASN A 61 -11.65 1.33 -2.51
N TYR A 62 -11.98 0.09 -2.92
CA TYR A 62 -13.31 -0.54 -3.10
C TYR A 62 -14.34 0.24 -3.93
N ASP A 63 -14.62 1.48 -3.54
CA ASP A 63 -15.59 2.38 -4.14
C ASP A 63 -15.00 3.16 -5.33
N HIS A 64 -13.69 3.48 -5.30
CA HIS A 64 -13.05 4.32 -6.32
C HIS A 64 -11.54 4.06 -6.45
N THR A 65 -11.02 4.22 -7.68
CA THR A 65 -9.58 4.34 -7.93
C THR A 65 -9.09 5.71 -7.48
N ILE A 66 -8.23 5.74 -6.48
CA ILE A 66 -7.63 6.96 -5.95
C ILE A 66 -6.20 7.06 -6.47
N MET A 67 -5.94 8.14 -7.22
CA MET A 67 -4.56 8.49 -7.57
C MET A 67 -3.92 9.21 -6.38
N LEU A 68 -2.87 8.61 -5.80
CA LEU A 68 -2.36 9.03 -4.49
C LEU A 68 -1.80 10.45 -4.50
N LYS A 69 -1.24 10.91 -5.62
CA LYS A 69 -0.83 12.31 -5.81
C LYS A 69 -1.97 13.34 -5.67
N LYS A 70 -3.23 12.88 -5.69
CA LYS A 70 -4.42 13.73 -5.50
C LYS A 70 -5.00 13.63 -4.09
N LEU A 71 -4.43 12.79 -3.22
CA LEU A 71 -4.87 12.67 -1.84
C LEU A 71 -4.65 13.97 -1.07
N LYS A 72 -5.62 14.31 -0.23
CA LYS A 72 -5.60 15.49 0.62
C LYS A 72 -6.01 15.12 2.04
N ALA A 73 -5.53 15.90 3.00
CA ALA A 73 -6.04 15.85 4.37
C ALA A 73 -7.57 16.00 4.39
N GLY A 74 -8.21 15.30 5.32
CA GLY A 74 -9.66 15.20 5.45
C GLY A 74 -10.32 14.10 4.61
N GLN A 75 -9.60 13.50 3.65
CA GLN A 75 -10.11 12.32 2.92
C GLN A 75 -9.95 11.06 3.77
N GLN A 76 -10.81 10.07 3.53
CA GLN A 76 -10.78 8.78 4.23
C GLN A 76 -10.24 7.67 3.34
N LEU A 77 -9.42 6.80 3.92
CA LEU A 77 -8.89 5.59 3.30
C LEU A 77 -9.44 4.35 4.00
N THR A 78 -9.54 3.24 3.27
CA THR A 78 -9.89 1.95 3.87
C THR A 78 -8.65 1.29 4.47
N THR A 79 -8.84 0.80 5.69
CA THR A 79 -7.87 0.10 6.52
C THR A 79 -8.49 -1.19 7.02
N ILE A 80 -7.70 -2.05 7.66
CA ILE A 80 -8.20 -3.30 8.25
C ILE A 80 -9.29 -3.09 9.32
N ASP A 81 -9.33 -1.92 9.97
CA ASP A 81 -10.32 -1.56 11.00
C ASP A 81 -11.45 -0.68 10.46
N GLY A 82 -11.67 -0.68 9.15
CA GLY A 82 -12.64 0.19 8.47
C GLY A 82 -11.99 1.47 7.93
N LYS A 83 -12.64 2.64 8.08
CA LYS A 83 -12.16 3.90 7.51
C LYS A 83 -11.25 4.66 8.48
N ASP A 84 -10.27 5.37 7.93
CA ASP A 84 -9.33 6.22 8.66
C ASP A 84 -9.08 7.53 7.90
N THR A 85 -9.05 8.65 8.62
CA THR A 85 -8.96 9.99 8.01
C THR A 85 -7.50 10.40 7.85
N ILE A 86 -7.13 10.89 6.67
CA ILE A 86 -5.82 11.47 6.41
C ILE A 86 -5.70 12.81 7.12
N ILE A 87 -4.66 12.98 7.94
CA ILE A 87 -4.34 14.28 8.55
C ILE A 87 -3.19 14.98 7.82
N GLN A 88 -2.36 14.22 7.10
CA GLN A 88 -1.19 14.75 6.42
C GLN A 88 -0.86 13.98 5.15
N CYS A 89 -0.59 14.73 4.09
CA CYS A 89 0.05 14.28 2.85
C CYS A 89 1.30 15.13 2.64
N LYS A 90 2.47 14.52 2.60
CA LYS A 90 3.75 15.24 2.44
C LYS A 90 4.59 14.59 1.35
N ILE A 91 5.06 15.41 0.41
CA ILE A 91 6.05 14.97 -0.58
C ILE A 91 7.42 15.15 0.04
N GLU A 92 8.23 14.10 0.04
CA GLU A 92 9.55 14.08 0.66
C GLU A 92 10.60 13.59 -0.32
N ASP A 93 11.82 14.09 -0.18
CA ASP A 93 12.98 13.52 -0.88
C ASP A 93 13.26 12.13 -0.31
N TYR A 94 13.44 11.15 -1.19
CA TYR A 94 13.62 9.74 -0.86
C TYR A 94 14.96 9.23 -1.38
N ASN A 95 15.17 9.30 -2.70
CA ASN A 95 16.40 8.90 -3.37
C ASN A 95 16.81 7.45 -3.07
N ASP A 96 15.83 6.54 -3.15
CA ASP A 96 16.04 5.12 -2.89
C ASP A 96 15.07 4.27 -3.72
N ASP A 97 15.21 2.95 -3.58
CA ASP A 97 14.44 1.95 -4.29
C ASP A 97 12.98 1.91 -3.80
N VAL A 98 12.08 1.77 -4.77
CA VAL A 98 10.65 1.51 -4.58
C VAL A 98 10.29 0.17 -5.20
N TYR A 99 9.29 -0.47 -4.63
CA TYR A 99 8.89 -1.82 -5.02
C TYR A 99 7.39 -1.83 -5.33
N CYS A 100 7.03 -2.60 -6.35
CA CYS A 100 5.67 -2.94 -6.71
C CYS A 100 5.64 -4.45 -6.99
N PHE A 101 4.50 -5.10 -6.85
CA PHE A 101 4.36 -6.52 -7.13
C PHE A 101 3.05 -6.81 -7.84
N ALA A 102 3.04 -7.88 -8.64
CA ALA A 102 1.84 -8.44 -9.21
C ALA A 102 1.42 -9.68 -8.42
N THR A 103 0.11 -9.91 -8.31
CA THR A 103 -0.47 -11.06 -7.61
C THR A 103 -1.17 -11.99 -8.59
N SER A 104 -1.24 -13.29 -8.27
CA SER A 104 -1.89 -14.32 -9.09
C SER A 104 -3.39 -14.09 -9.30
N ASN A 105 -3.99 -13.30 -8.42
CA ASN A 105 -5.40 -12.98 -8.41
C ASN A 105 -5.55 -11.48 -8.16
N ASP A 106 -6.57 -10.87 -8.75
CA ASP A 106 -6.93 -9.48 -8.51
C ASP A 106 -7.66 -9.36 -7.17
N LYS A 107 -6.92 -9.12 -6.08
CA LYS A 107 -7.44 -8.98 -4.72
C LYS A 107 -6.89 -7.72 -4.07
N HIS A 108 -7.69 -7.13 -3.19
CA HIS A 108 -7.19 -6.09 -2.30
C HIS A 108 -6.32 -6.73 -1.21
N VAL A 109 -5.12 -6.19 -1.05
CA VAL A 109 -4.07 -6.67 -0.15
C VAL A 109 -3.85 -5.67 0.97
N ILE A 110 -3.24 -6.15 2.06
CA ILE A 110 -3.01 -5.32 3.25
C ILE A 110 -1.56 -4.84 3.28
N THR A 111 -1.35 -3.53 3.25
CA THR A 111 -0.03 -2.87 3.31
C THR A 111 -0.03 -1.79 4.38
N ASN A 112 0.80 -1.95 5.42
CA ASN A 112 0.82 -1.07 6.59
C ASN A 112 -0.59 -0.78 7.15
N ASP A 113 -1.42 -1.81 7.25
CA ASP A 113 -2.84 -1.77 7.66
C ASP A 113 -3.80 -1.05 6.70
N PHE A 114 -3.31 -0.51 5.58
CA PHE A 114 -4.14 0.00 4.49
C PHE A 114 -4.59 -1.15 3.61
N VAL A 115 -5.84 -1.10 3.17
CA VAL A 115 -6.36 -2.01 2.15
C VAL A 115 -6.17 -1.35 0.79
N ILE A 116 -5.33 -1.95 -0.04
CA ILE A 116 -4.94 -1.40 -1.33
C ILE A 116 -5.07 -2.46 -2.42
N LYS A 117 -5.20 -1.98 -3.66
CA LYS A 117 -5.09 -2.78 -4.87
C LYS A 117 -4.20 -2.03 -5.86
#